data_AF-A0A8T3XC98-F1
#
_entry.id   AF-A0A8T3XC98-F1
#
_cell.length_a   1.000
_cell.length_b   1.000
_cell.length_c   1.000
_cell.angle_alpha   90.00
_cell.angle_beta   90.00
_cell.angle_gamma   90.00
#
_symmetry.space_group_name_H-M   'P 1'
#
loop_
_entity.id
_entity.type
_entity.pdbx_description
1 polymer ?
#
loop_
_entity_poly.entity_id
_entity_poly.type
_entity_poly.pdbx_seq_one_letter_code
_entity_poly.pdbx_strand_id
1 'polypeptide(L)'
;MGTLEDIRKMQQEGYTEQDIINSLAEKGIPYSEINNSLAQTKIKQAVDAPAVMEDSSASAPMPKEQTMTQLMSQTQGMQPSVLGSESQEAQKTEDQSDQAEQPAPSQQQQEQPQQPQQEFAPPAYPEEQQSSYPQDYNQYPQYQSYPQYGTEADAISDIAEQVLLEKISPLKSKIEAVLDLRSILETKISLIDDRVKRIEKIIDRLELSILQKVGSQLQNIEDIKSEMIETQKSFKSLLNKKTTSSSTNFKDNYKEII
;
A
#
# COMPACT_ATOMS: atom_id res chain seq x y z
N MET A 1 5.79 -2.68 35.77
CA MET A 1 5.20 -3.59 34.78
C MET A 1 6.12 -3.59 33.58
N GLY A 2 6.36 -4.74 32.96
CA GLY A 2 7.26 -4.82 31.80
C GLY A 2 6.58 -4.23 30.55
N THR A 3 7.37 -3.61 29.68
CA THR A 3 6.95 -3.05 28.38
C THR A 3 6.23 -4.08 27.50
N LEU A 4 6.65 -5.34 27.57
CA LEU A 4 6.01 -6.47 26.89
C LEU A 4 4.56 -6.71 27.34
N GLU A 5 4.27 -6.58 28.64
CA GLU A 5 2.93 -6.82 29.18
C GLU A 5 1.97 -5.69 28.77
N ASP A 6 2.45 -4.45 28.78
CA ASP A 6 1.71 -3.27 28.32
C ASP A 6 1.36 -3.39 26.82
N ILE A 7 2.30 -3.83 25.98
CA ILE A 7 2.06 -4.09 24.55
C ILE A 7 0.99 -5.17 24.37
N ARG A 8 1.11 -6.30 25.08
CA ARG A 8 0.15 -7.39 24.98
C ARG A 8 -1.25 -6.94 25.39
N LYS A 9 -1.36 -6.16 26.46
CA LYS A 9 -2.64 -5.60 26.92
C LYS A 9 -3.26 -4.68 25.87
N MET A 10 -2.49 -3.73 25.32
CA MET A 10 -3.01 -2.82 24.29
C MET A 10 -3.38 -3.57 23.00
N GLN A 11 -2.66 -4.62 22.61
CA GLN A 11 -3.04 -5.48 21.50
C GLN A 11 -4.36 -6.21 21.76
N GLN A 12 -4.58 -6.70 22.99
CA GLN A 12 -5.85 -7.33 23.40
C GLN A 12 -7.02 -6.33 23.41
N GLU A 13 -6.75 -5.06 23.70
CA GLU A 13 -7.72 -3.96 23.63
C GLU A 13 -7.97 -3.48 22.18
N GLY A 14 -7.25 -4.01 21.19
CA GLY A 14 -7.46 -3.72 19.78
C GLY A 14 -6.74 -2.48 19.26
N TYR A 15 -5.76 -1.93 20.00
CA TYR A 15 -4.94 -0.82 19.52
C TYR A 15 -4.05 -1.24 18.34
N THR A 16 -3.86 -0.32 17.39
CA THR A 16 -2.93 -0.55 16.28
C THR A 16 -1.48 -0.46 16.77
N GLU A 17 -0.54 -1.07 16.05
CA GLU A 17 0.89 -1.00 16.42
C GLU A 17 1.41 0.44 16.52
N GLN A 18 0.94 1.34 15.65
CA GLN A 18 1.28 2.76 15.69
C GLN A 18 0.74 3.44 16.95
N ASP A 19 -0.49 3.14 17.37
CA ASP A 19 -1.07 3.70 18.59
C ASP A 19 -0.34 3.21 19.84
N ILE A 20 0.09 1.94 19.83
CA ILE A 20 0.90 1.34 20.90
C ILE A 20 2.25 2.05 21.00
N ILE A 21 2.92 2.29 19.87
CA ILE A 21 4.20 3.01 19.83
C ILE A 21 4.05 4.42 20.40
N ASN A 22 2.99 5.15 19.99
CA ASN A 22 2.73 6.51 20.48
C ASN A 22 2.44 6.52 21.99
N SER A 23 1.59 5.61 22.48
CA SER A 23 1.23 5.53 23.90
C SER A 23 2.43 5.16 24.79
N LEU A 24 3.32 4.29 24.34
CA LEU A 24 4.53 3.92 25.08
C LEU A 24 5.60 5.01 25.03
N ALA A 25 5.72 5.71 23.90
CA ALA A 25 6.59 6.86 23.77
C ALA A 25 6.14 8.01 24.70
N GLU A 26 4.84 8.26 24.82
CA GLU A 26 4.27 9.23 25.78
C GLU A 26 4.58 8.86 27.25
N LYS A 27 4.68 7.56 27.55
CA LYS A 27 5.12 7.05 28.86
C LYS A 27 6.64 7.15 29.08
N GLY A 28 7.39 7.68 28.12
CA GLY A 28 8.84 7.89 28.21
C GLY A 28 9.68 6.64 27.92
N ILE A 29 9.11 5.60 27.30
CA ILE A 29 9.83 4.38 26.95
C ILE A 29 10.61 4.63 25.64
N PRO A 30 11.90 4.28 25.56
CA PRO A 30 12.69 4.50 24.36
C PRO A 30 12.19 3.65 23.17
N TYR A 31 12.17 4.23 21.97
CA TYR A 31 11.69 3.57 20.74
C TYR A 31 12.37 2.23 20.45
N SER A 32 13.65 2.07 20.81
CA SER A 32 14.39 0.81 20.65
C SER A 32 13.82 -0.32 21.51
N GLU A 33 13.40 -0.02 22.74
CA GLU A 33 12.81 -0.99 23.66
C GLU A 33 11.38 -1.36 23.24
N ILE A 34 10.63 -0.40 22.71
CA ILE A 34 9.30 -0.62 22.14
C ILE A 34 9.40 -1.62 20.97
N ASN A 35 10.29 -1.35 20.02
CA ASN A 35 10.48 -2.23 18.84
C ASN A 35 10.93 -3.63 19.22
N ASN A 36 11.86 -3.76 20.18
CA ASN A 36 12.31 -5.07 20.67
C ASN A 36 11.17 -5.84 21.34
N SER A 37 10.39 -5.18 22.19
CA SER A 37 9.27 -5.80 22.90
C SER A 37 8.12 -6.18 21.96
N LEU A 38 7.88 -5.38 20.92
CA LEU A 38 6.89 -5.68 19.88
C LEU A 38 7.32 -6.87 19.01
N ALA A 39 8.60 -6.95 18.64
CA ALA A 39 9.15 -8.12 17.95
C ALA A 39 9.05 -9.40 18.79
N GLN A 40 9.41 -9.33 20.08
CA GLN A 40 9.28 -10.46 21.01
C GLN A 40 7.82 -10.92 21.15
N THR A 41 6.88 -9.98 21.19
CA THR A 41 5.45 -10.30 21.28
C THR A 41 4.96 -11.03 20.04
N LYS A 42 5.37 -10.61 18.83
CA LYS A 42 5.06 -11.29 17.57
C LYS A 42 5.60 -12.72 17.52
N ILE A 43 6.86 -12.90 17.94
CA ILE A 43 7.48 -14.24 18.01
C ILE A 43 6.69 -15.11 18.98
N LYS A 44 6.35 -14.59 20.16
CA LYS A 44 5.59 -15.35 21.17
C LYS A 44 4.19 -15.73 20.69
N GLN A 45 3.50 -14.85 19.98
CA GLN A 45 2.21 -15.16 19.36
C GLN A 45 2.33 -16.25 18.29
N ALA A 46 3.39 -16.23 17.48
CA ALA A 46 3.64 -17.24 16.47
C ALA A 46 3.98 -18.62 17.09
N VAL A 47 4.65 -18.63 18.24
CA VAL A 47 5.00 -19.86 18.97
C VAL A 47 3.80 -20.41 19.76
N ASP A 48 2.97 -19.55 20.35
CA ASP A 48 1.77 -19.94 21.09
C ASP A 48 0.59 -20.30 20.18
N ALA A 49 0.65 -20.01 18.88
CA ALA A 49 -0.33 -20.49 17.91
C ALA A 49 -0.25 -22.02 17.89
N PRO A 50 -1.30 -22.74 18.35
CA PRO A 50 -1.28 -24.20 18.36
C PRO A 50 -1.04 -24.63 16.92
N ALA A 51 0.04 -25.39 16.70
CA ALA A 51 0.30 -26.04 15.43
C ALA A 51 -0.87 -26.97 15.13
N VAL A 52 -1.87 -26.43 14.43
CA VAL A 52 -2.91 -27.24 13.81
C VAL A 52 -2.17 -27.99 12.72
N MET A 53 -1.70 -29.19 13.07
CA MET A 53 -1.17 -30.16 12.12
C MET A 53 -2.26 -30.43 11.09
N GLU A 54 -2.15 -29.78 9.94
CA GLU A 54 -2.86 -30.17 8.72
C GLU A 54 -2.29 -31.51 8.25
N ASP A 55 -2.80 -32.61 8.82
CA ASP A 55 -2.81 -33.88 8.13
C ASP A 55 -3.94 -33.81 7.08
N SER A 56 -3.57 -33.47 5.86
CA SER A 56 -4.51 -33.43 4.73
C SER A 56 -3.89 -34.09 3.51
N SER A 57 -3.68 -35.40 3.62
CA SER A 57 -3.65 -36.28 2.45
C SER A 57 -5.05 -36.70 2.04
N ALA A 58 -5.42 -36.30 0.83
CA ALA A 58 -6.35 -36.95 -0.09
C ALA A 58 -7.88 -36.87 0.13
N SER A 59 -8.52 -36.58 -1.02
CA SER A 59 -9.89 -36.85 -1.44
C SER A 59 -10.98 -35.81 -1.14
N ALA A 60 -11.42 -35.15 -2.22
CA ALA A 60 -12.74 -34.54 -2.37
C ALA A 60 -13.85 -35.60 -2.18
N PRO A 61 -15.06 -35.23 -1.71
CA PRO A 61 -16.04 -34.56 -2.58
C PRO A 61 -16.93 -33.49 -1.90
N MET A 62 -17.50 -32.62 -2.74
CA MET A 62 -18.71 -31.78 -2.49
C MET A 62 -19.88 -32.57 -1.86
N PRO A 63 -21.02 -31.93 -1.44
CA PRO A 63 -21.35 -30.51 -1.15
C PRO A 63 -22.15 -30.32 0.17
N LYS A 64 -22.41 -29.08 0.61
CA LYS A 64 -23.75 -28.56 0.98
C LYS A 64 -23.71 -27.12 1.50
N GLU A 65 -24.63 -26.32 0.97
CA GLU A 65 -25.11 -25.06 1.53
C GLU A 65 -25.47 -25.21 3.01
N GLN A 66 -24.97 -24.32 3.86
CA GLN A 66 -25.69 -23.81 5.03
C GLN A 66 -24.93 -22.62 5.64
N THR A 67 -25.56 -21.45 5.52
CA THR A 67 -25.76 -20.51 6.62
C THR A 67 -24.52 -19.98 7.36
N MET A 68 -24.04 -18.80 6.96
CA MET A 68 -23.51 -17.84 7.93
C MET A 68 -23.80 -16.40 7.49
N THR A 69 -25.06 -16.02 7.70
CA THR A 69 -25.42 -14.66 8.10
C THR A 69 -24.75 -14.37 9.45
N GLN A 70 -24.38 -13.11 9.69
CA GLN A 70 -24.02 -12.50 10.99
C GLN A 70 -22.53 -12.23 11.23
N LEU A 71 -22.01 -11.17 10.57
CA LEU A 71 -21.05 -10.25 11.19
C LEU A 71 -21.06 -8.89 10.45
N MET A 72 -22.17 -8.16 10.55
CA MET A 72 -22.28 -6.76 10.13
C MET A 72 -23.01 -5.97 11.21
N SER A 73 -22.29 -5.55 12.25
CA SER A 73 -22.69 -4.44 13.11
C SER A 73 -21.52 -4.01 14.00
N GLN A 74 -20.68 -3.10 13.52
CA GLN A 74 -19.99 -2.08 14.34
C GLN A 74 -19.04 -1.28 13.45
N THR A 75 -19.57 -0.22 12.85
CA THR A 75 -18.80 0.98 12.45
C THR A 75 -19.80 2.10 12.19
N GLN A 76 -20.53 2.47 13.25
CA GLN A 76 -21.20 3.76 13.36
C GLN A 76 -20.18 4.74 13.93
N GLY A 77 -19.87 5.81 13.20
CA GLY A 77 -19.15 6.97 13.76
C GLY A 77 -17.86 7.37 13.04
N MET A 78 -17.86 7.49 11.72
CA MET A 78 -16.88 8.35 11.04
C MET A 78 -17.63 9.42 10.26
N GLN A 79 -17.62 10.64 10.81
CA GLN A 79 -18.11 11.84 10.15
C GLN A 79 -17.27 12.09 8.89
N PRO A 80 -17.87 12.38 7.72
CA PRO A 80 -17.13 12.78 6.54
C PRO A 80 -16.62 14.22 6.72
N SER A 81 -15.29 14.41 6.67
CA SER A 81 -14.71 15.73 6.44
C SER A 81 -15.17 16.25 5.08
N VAL A 82 -15.94 17.33 5.12
CA VAL A 82 -16.35 18.12 3.97
C VAL A 82 -15.10 18.84 3.44
N LEU A 83 -14.43 18.25 2.44
CA LEU A 83 -13.39 18.93 1.68
C LEU A 83 -14.08 19.82 0.64
N GLY A 84 -14.12 21.11 0.96
CA GLY A 84 -14.79 22.16 0.21
C GLY A 84 -14.35 22.23 -1.24
N SER A 85 -15.32 22.05 -2.13
CA SER A 85 -15.32 22.60 -3.48
C SER A 85 -15.70 24.07 -3.39
N GLU A 86 -14.72 24.96 -3.53
CA GLU A 86 -14.98 26.38 -3.81
C GLU A 86 -14.38 26.72 -5.16
N SER A 87 -15.27 26.76 -6.15
CA SER A 87 -15.09 27.44 -7.42
C SER A 87 -16.17 28.49 -7.46
N GLN A 88 -15.84 29.76 -7.23
CA GLN A 88 -16.57 30.86 -7.85
C GLN A 88 -15.79 32.17 -7.85
N GLU A 89 -16.00 32.85 -8.96
CA GLU A 89 -15.37 34.06 -9.46
C GLU A 89 -15.60 35.30 -8.58
N ALA A 90 -14.58 36.17 -8.61
CA ALA A 90 -14.67 37.62 -8.72
C ALA A 90 -15.78 38.36 -7.94
N GLN A 91 -15.41 38.97 -6.81
CA GLN A 91 -15.70 40.40 -6.62
C GLN A 91 -14.80 41.06 -5.57
N LYS A 92 -14.38 42.25 -5.97
CA LYS A 92 -13.47 43.21 -5.35
C LYS A 92 -14.18 43.95 -4.21
N THR A 93 -13.68 43.90 -2.97
CA THR A 93 -13.76 45.05 -2.05
C THR A 93 -12.73 44.93 -0.92
N GLU A 94 -12.11 46.07 -0.64
CA GLU A 94 -11.06 46.32 0.34
C GLU A 94 -11.56 46.30 1.79
N ASP A 95 -10.59 46.04 2.69
CA ASP A 95 -10.34 46.73 3.96
C ASP A 95 -10.55 45.94 5.27
N GLN A 96 -9.46 45.95 6.07
CA GLN A 96 -9.33 45.72 7.52
C GLN A 96 -9.78 44.37 8.14
N SER A 97 -9.09 43.74 9.09
CA SER A 97 -7.77 43.87 9.74
C SER A 97 -7.72 42.75 10.80
N ASP A 98 -6.51 42.34 11.18
CA ASP A 98 -6.18 41.61 12.43
C ASP A 98 -6.82 40.23 12.69
N GLN A 99 -6.07 39.13 12.44
CA GLN A 99 -5.74 38.18 13.52
C GLN A 99 -4.76 37.07 13.11
N ALA A 100 -3.65 37.05 13.84
CA ALA A 100 -2.82 35.90 14.24
C ALA A 100 -2.08 35.10 13.15
N GLU A 101 -0.86 35.56 12.87
CA GLU A 101 0.25 34.74 12.37
C GLU A 101 0.48 33.53 13.28
N GLN A 102 0.27 32.33 12.74
CA GLN A 102 0.78 31.08 13.31
C GLN A 102 2.26 30.92 12.89
N PRO A 103 3.20 30.78 13.84
CA PRO A 103 4.62 30.61 13.50
C PRO A 103 4.86 29.23 12.88
N ALA A 104 5.46 29.25 11.70
CA ALA A 104 5.92 28.06 10.99
C ALA A 104 7.00 27.31 11.79
N PRO A 105 6.97 25.97 11.84
CA PRO A 105 8.00 25.19 12.51
C PRO A 105 9.33 25.28 11.74
N SER A 106 10.34 25.78 12.44
CA SER A 106 11.72 25.86 11.99
C SER A 106 12.25 24.45 11.71
N GLN A 107 12.65 24.18 10.46
CA GLN A 107 13.44 23.01 10.14
C GLN A 107 14.82 23.16 10.77
N GLN A 108 15.09 22.42 11.84
CA GLN A 108 16.45 22.23 12.32
C GLN A 108 17.21 21.37 11.31
N GLN A 109 18.08 22.06 10.58
CA GLN A 109 19.13 21.50 9.74
C GLN A 109 20.07 20.70 10.66
N GLN A 110 19.97 19.37 10.61
CA GLN A 110 20.88 18.49 11.33
C GLN A 110 22.18 18.41 10.52
N GLU A 111 23.22 19.05 11.06
CA GLU A 111 24.59 18.99 10.54
C GLU A 111 25.07 17.53 10.53
N GLN A 112 25.38 17.05 9.33
CA GLN A 112 26.02 15.77 9.10
C GLN A 112 27.51 15.88 9.44
N PRO A 113 28.07 15.06 10.36
CA PRO A 113 29.51 15.03 10.57
C PRO A 113 30.21 14.42 9.35
N GLN A 114 31.06 15.22 8.72
CA GLN A 114 32.02 14.78 7.70
C GLN A 114 32.90 13.67 8.30
N GLN A 115 32.84 12.48 7.71
CA GLN A 115 33.86 11.47 7.93
C GLN A 115 35.09 11.79 7.08
N PRO A 116 36.31 11.66 7.63
CA PRO A 116 37.55 11.87 6.90
C PRO A 116 37.71 10.79 5.82
N GLN A 117 37.88 11.23 4.57
CA GLN A 117 38.34 10.40 3.46
C GLN A 117 39.73 9.86 3.80
N GLN A 118 39.81 8.55 4.03
CA GLN A 118 41.09 7.83 3.98
C GLN A 118 41.48 7.65 2.51
N GLU A 119 42.50 8.40 2.13
CA GLU A 119 43.23 8.33 0.88
C GLU A 119 43.90 6.94 0.78
N PHE A 120 43.28 6.05 0.01
CA PHE A 120 43.79 4.70 -0.24
C PHE A 120 44.84 4.77 -1.35
N ALA A 121 46.11 4.74 -0.97
CA ALA A 121 47.23 4.62 -1.90
C ALA A 121 47.17 3.24 -2.60
N PRO A 122 47.35 3.18 -3.94
CA PRO A 122 47.39 1.91 -4.66
C PRO A 122 48.65 1.12 -4.33
N PRO A 123 48.57 -0.21 -4.07
CA PRO A 123 49.74 -1.05 -3.92
C PRO A 123 50.48 -1.17 -5.27
N ALA A 124 51.77 -0.86 -5.23
CA ALA A 124 52.70 -1.06 -6.32
C ALA A 124 52.86 -2.55 -6.64
N TYR A 125 52.61 -2.92 -7.89
CA TYR A 125 52.91 -4.24 -8.42
C TYR A 125 54.44 -4.43 -8.55
N PRO A 126 55.00 -5.59 -8.19
CA PRO A 126 56.35 -5.95 -8.59
C PRO A 126 56.40 -6.25 -10.09
N GLU A 127 57.30 -5.55 -10.77
CA GLU A 127 57.66 -5.73 -12.17
C GLU A 127 58.50 -7.01 -12.29
N GLU A 128 57.91 -8.10 -12.82
CA GLU A 128 58.68 -9.29 -13.17
C GLU A 128 59.53 -9.00 -14.41
N GLN A 129 60.85 -8.91 -14.19
CA GLN A 129 61.86 -8.85 -15.23
C GLN A 129 61.86 -10.13 -16.06
N GLN A 130 61.43 -9.95 -17.30
CA GLN A 130 61.55 -10.90 -18.39
C GLN A 130 63.03 -11.09 -18.75
N SER A 131 63.65 -12.17 -18.28
CA SER A 131 65.00 -12.59 -18.71
C SER A 131 64.88 -13.71 -19.75
N SER A 132 65.24 -13.34 -20.99
CA SER A 132 65.45 -14.19 -22.16
C SER A 132 66.79 -14.94 -22.05
N TYR A 133 66.80 -16.26 -22.26
CA TYR A 133 67.98 -17.07 -22.66
C TYR A 133 67.52 -18.46 -23.17
N PRO A 134 68.34 -19.23 -23.92
CA PRO A 134 67.92 -19.88 -25.16
C PRO A 134 67.76 -21.39 -25.01
N GLN A 135 67.10 -21.98 -26.00
CA GLN A 135 67.13 -23.42 -26.29
C GLN A 135 68.56 -23.95 -26.31
N ASP A 136 68.85 -24.95 -25.47
CA ASP A 136 69.78 -26.00 -25.85
C ASP A 136 69.26 -27.37 -25.42
N TYR A 137 69.45 -28.30 -26.34
CA TYR A 137 69.05 -29.68 -26.41
C TYR A 137 69.95 -30.49 -25.47
N ASN A 138 69.40 -31.25 -24.50
CA ASN A 138 69.80 -32.65 -24.22
C ASN A 138 69.36 -33.18 -22.85
N GLN A 139 68.97 -34.46 -22.90
CA GLN A 139 69.32 -35.51 -21.93
C GLN A 139 68.58 -35.53 -20.59
N TYR A 140 67.62 -36.46 -20.54
CA TYR A 140 67.02 -37.07 -19.34
C TYR A 140 68.00 -37.20 -18.17
N PRO A 141 67.71 -36.56 -17.03
CA PRO A 141 68.16 -37.03 -15.74
C PRO A 141 66.96 -37.60 -14.97
N GLN A 142 67.08 -38.89 -14.68
CA GLN A 142 66.59 -39.60 -13.51
C GLN A 142 65.78 -38.76 -12.50
N TYR A 143 64.53 -39.19 -12.25
CA TYR A 143 63.67 -38.74 -11.15
C TYR A 143 64.47 -38.68 -9.84
N GLN A 144 64.94 -37.48 -9.48
CA GLN A 144 65.31 -37.17 -8.11
C GLN A 144 64.01 -36.96 -7.34
N SER A 145 63.76 -37.88 -6.43
CA SER A 145 62.82 -37.73 -5.32
C SER A 145 63.10 -36.41 -4.61
N TYR A 146 62.34 -35.37 -4.98
CA TYR A 146 62.30 -34.14 -4.19
C TYR A 146 61.84 -34.47 -2.78
N PRO A 147 62.45 -33.88 -1.74
CA PRO A 147 62.01 -34.09 -0.38
C PRO A 147 60.53 -33.73 -0.28
N GLN A 148 59.77 -34.69 0.22
CA GLN A 148 58.37 -34.58 0.58
C GLN A 148 58.23 -33.51 1.66
N TYR A 149 58.08 -32.25 1.25
CA TYR A 149 57.58 -31.14 2.05
C TYR A 149 56.08 -31.35 2.31
N GLY A 150 55.75 -32.44 3.01
CA GLY A 150 54.39 -32.81 3.37
C GLY A 150 53.77 -31.91 4.44
N THR A 151 54.55 -31.01 5.06
CA THR A 151 54.08 -30.12 6.14
C THR A 151 53.85 -28.68 5.69
N GLU A 152 54.41 -28.25 4.56
CA GLU A 152 54.21 -26.89 4.03
C GLU A 152 52.94 -26.80 3.17
N ALA A 153 52.54 -27.90 2.53
CA ALA A 153 51.28 -27.95 1.79
C ALA A 153 50.05 -27.75 2.70
N ASP A 154 50.07 -28.32 3.90
CA ASP A 154 49.00 -28.15 4.89
C ASP A 154 48.93 -26.69 5.38
N ALA A 155 50.07 -26.06 5.65
CA ALA A 155 50.12 -24.64 6.03
C ALA A 155 49.67 -23.69 4.90
N ILE A 156 50.02 -24.01 3.65
CA ILE A 156 49.54 -23.25 2.48
C ILE A 156 48.02 -23.43 2.31
N SER A 157 47.50 -24.63 2.58
CA SER A 157 46.05 -24.90 2.56
C SER A 157 45.31 -24.10 3.63
N ASP A 158 45.82 -24.08 4.87
CA ASP A 158 45.22 -23.32 5.97
C ASP A 158 45.20 -21.80 5.68
N ILE A 159 46.29 -21.26 5.12
CA ILE A 159 46.36 -19.85 4.71
C ILE A 159 45.36 -19.57 3.58
N ALA A 160 45.25 -20.48 2.60
CA ALA A 160 44.31 -20.33 1.50
C ALA A 160 42.85 -20.36 1.99
N GLU A 161 42.50 -21.25 2.91
CA GLU A 161 41.18 -21.31 3.54
C GLU A 161 40.87 -20.03 4.32
N GLN A 162 41.83 -19.51 5.09
CA GLN A 162 41.65 -18.29 5.85
C GLN A 162 41.41 -17.06 4.94
N VAL A 163 42.22 -16.91 3.89
CA VAL A 163 42.05 -15.81 2.91
C VAL A 163 40.70 -15.95 2.19
N LEU A 164 40.30 -17.17 1.85
CA LEU A 164 39.02 -17.45 1.20
C LEU A 164 37.85 -17.10 2.13
N LEU A 165 37.89 -17.47 3.41
CA LEU A 165 36.88 -17.11 4.40
C LEU A 165 36.80 -15.59 4.61
N GLU A 166 37.94 -14.90 4.67
CA GLU A 166 37.99 -13.46 4.84
C GLU A 166 37.39 -12.71 3.64
N LYS A 167 37.62 -13.20 2.41
CA LYS A 167 37.05 -12.59 1.20
C LYS A 167 35.59 -12.99 0.94
N ILE A 168 35.16 -14.19 1.35
CA ILE A 168 33.77 -14.65 1.18
C ILE A 168 32.84 -14.08 2.25
N SER A 169 33.32 -13.82 3.47
CA SER A 169 32.52 -13.24 4.56
C SER A 169 31.74 -11.97 4.16
N PRO A 170 32.36 -10.92 3.59
CA PRO A 170 31.63 -9.73 3.16
C PRO A 170 30.69 -10.00 1.98
N LEU A 171 31.02 -10.96 1.10
CA LEU A 171 30.12 -11.38 0.02
C LEU A 171 28.86 -12.04 0.56
N LYS A 172 29.01 -12.94 1.55
CA LYS A 172 27.90 -13.59 2.25
C LYS A 172 26.98 -12.56 2.91
N SER A 173 27.56 -11.61 3.64
CA SER A 173 26.79 -10.52 4.27
C SER A 173 26.01 -9.68 3.27
N LYS A 174 26.57 -9.37 2.09
CA LYS A 174 25.85 -8.68 1.01
C LYS A 174 24.71 -9.52 0.44
N ILE A 175 24.90 -10.83 0.29
CA ILE A 175 23.83 -11.74 -0.17
C ILE A 175 22.69 -11.77 0.86
N GLU A 176 23.00 -11.85 2.15
CA GLU A 176 21.99 -11.77 3.23
C GLU A 176 21.22 -10.45 3.17
N ALA A 177 21.91 -9.31 3.01
CA ALA A 177 21.24 -8.01 2.87
C ALA A 177 20.33 -7.93 1.62
N VAL A 178 20.71 -8.57 0.51
CA VAL A 178 19.88 -8.64 -0.70
C VAL A 178 18.65 -9.53 -0.48
N LEU A 179 18.78 -10.62 0.29
CA LEU A 179 17.64 -11.47 0.67
C LEU A 179 16.65 -10.72 1.57
N ASP A 180 17.14 -9.95 2.53
CA ASP A 180 16.30 -9.11 3.38
C ASP A 180 15.57 -8.03 2.57
N LEU A 181 16.29 -7.37 1.64
CA LEU A 181 15.70 -6.40 0.73
C LEU A 181 14.59 -7.04 -0.12
N ARG A 182 14.82 -8.25 -0.64
CA ARG A 182 13.82 -9.00 -1.40
C ARG A 182 12.57 -9.25 -0.56
N SER A 183 12.72 -9.71 0.69
CA SER A 183 11.59 -9.96 1.60
C SER A 183 10.77 -8.69 1.88
N ILE A 184 11.45 -7.56 2.11
CA ILE A 184 10.80 -6.25 2.30
C ILE A 184 10.05 -5.82 1.04
N LEU A 185 10.66 -6.01 -0.14
CA LEU A 185 10.04 -5.68 -1.42
C LEU A 185 8.82 -6.56 -1.72
N GLU A 186 8.90 -7.88 -1.48
CA GLU A 186 7.77 -8.80 -1.64
C GLU A 186 6.59 -8.38 -0.76
N THR A 187 6.86 -8.02 0.50
CA THR A 187 5.82 -7.50 1.42
C THR A 187 5.21 -6.20 0.92
N LYS A 188 6.04 -5.24 0.46
CA LYS A 188 5.56 -3.95 -0.07
C LYS A 188 4.76 -4.13 -1.37
N ILE A 189 5.17 -5.05 -2.24
CA ILE A 189 4.45 -5.38 -3.47
C ILE A 189 3.09 -5.99 -3.14
N SER A 190 3.02 -6.91 -2.16
CA SER A 190 1.75 -7.47 -1.70
C SER A 190 0.79 -6.39 -1.17
N LEU A 191 1.30 -5.44 -0.38
CA LEU A 191 0.50 -4.31 0.12
C LEU A 191 -0.02 -3.42 -1.02
N ILE A 192 0.81 -3.18 -2.04
CA ILE A 192 0.40 -2.39 -3.22
C ILE A 192 -0.69 -3.13 -3.99
N ASP A 193 -0.56 -4.44 -4.20
CA ASP A 193 -1.58 -5.28 -4.86
C ASP A 193 -2.95 -5.19 -4.15
N ASP A 194 -2.96 -5.30 -2.82
CA ASP A 194 -4.18 -5.14 -2.01
C ASP A 194 -4.81 -3.75 -2.13
N ARG A 195 -3.98 -2.70 -2.16
CA ARG A 195 -4.45 -1.32 -2.35
C ARG A 195 -5.02 -1.12 -3.75
N VAL A 196 -4.40 -1.68 -4.78
CA VAL A 196 -4.90 -1.62 -6.17
C VAL A 196 -6.25 -2.33 -6.28
N LYS A 197 -6.39 -3.54 -5.75
CA LYS A 197 -7.67 -4.27 -5.69
C LYS A 197 -8.76 -3.49 -4.95
N ARG A 198 -8.41 -2.74 -3.90
CA ARG A 198 -9.37 -1.88 -3.20
C ARG A 198 -9.79 -0.68 -4.06
N ILE A 199 -8.84 -0.05 -4.75
CA ILE A 199 -9.11 1.08 -5.65
C ILE A 199 -10.01 0.62 -6.80
N GLU A 200 -9.75 -0.54 -7.39
CA GLU A 200 -10.59 -1.17 -8.42
C GLU A 200 -12.04 -1.30 -7.94
N LYS A 201 -12.26 -1.90 -6.75
CA LYS A 201 -13.62 -2.01 -6.17
C LYS A 201 -14.30 -0.67 -5.91
N ILE A 202 -13.54 0.39 -5.60
CA ILE A 202 -14.10 1.74 -5.42
C ILE A 202 -14.51 2.32 -6.77
N ILE A 203 -13.70 2.13 -7.81
CA ILE A 203 -14.00 2.55 -9.17
C ILE A 203 -15.26 1.83 -9.68
N ASP A 204 -15.36 0.51 -9.52
CA ASP A 204 -16.55 -0.26 -9.90
C ASP A 204 -17.83 0.27 -9.25
N ARG A 205 -17.76 0.59 -7.94
CA ARG A 205 -18.88 1.17 -7.20
C ARG A 205 -19.23 2.58 -7.68
N LEU A 206 -18.23 3.38 -8.02
CA LEU A 206 -18.43 4.72 -8.54
C LEU A 206 -19.11 4.67 -9.91
N GLU A 207 -18.64 3.81 -10.80
CA GLU A 207 -19.24 3.58 -12.12
C GLU A 207 -20.69 3.12 -12.00
N LEU A 208 -20.97 2.15 -11.12
CA LEU A 208 -22.34 1.70 -10.86
C LEU A 208 -23.22 2.85 -10.31
N SER A 209 -22.71 3.64 -9.38
CA SER A 209 -23.44 4.77 -8.81
C SER A 209 -23.73 5.85 -9.86
N ILE A 210 -22.81 6.12 -10.78
CA ILE A 210 -23.01 7.06 -11.88
C ILE A 210 -24.08 6.53 -12.83
N LEU A 211 -24.00 5.26 -13.24
CA LEU A 211 -24.99 4.62 -14.11
C LEU A 211 -26.40 4.64 -13.48
N GLN A 212 -26.51 4.32 -12.19
CA GLN A 212 -27.78 4.38 -11.46
C GLN A 212 -28.32 5.81 -11.40
N LYS A 213 -27.47 6.80 -11.14
CA LYS A 213 -27.89 8.21 -11.06
C LYS A 213 -28.36 8.74 -12.42
N VAL A 214 -27.62 8.46 -13.48
CA VAL A 214 -28.02 8.81 -14.86
C VAL A 214 -29.32 8.09 -15.23
N GLY A 215 -29.46 6.80 -14.90
CA GLY A 215 -30.70 6.04 -15.10
C GLY A 215 -31.90 6.67 -14.39
N SER A 216 -31.73 7.06 -13.12
CA SER A 216 -32.78 7.75 -12.36
C SER A 216 -33.14 9.12 -12.95
N GLN A 217 -32.17 9.86 -13.47
CA GLN A 217 -32.42 11.14 -14.14
C GLN A 217 -33.18 10.96 -15.46
N LEU A 218 -32.84 9.94 -16.25
CA LEU A 218 -33.57 9.61 -17.48
C LEU A 218 -35.02 9.21 -17.18
N GLN A 219 -35.25 8.41 -16.13
CA GLN A 219 -36.61 8.06 -15.69
C GLN A 219 -37.39 9.33 -15.28
N ASN A 220 -36.80 10.20 -14.46
CA ASN A 220 -37.45 11.45 -14.05
C ASN A 220 -37.79 12.34 -15.26
N ILE A 221 -36.95 12.39 -16.29
CA ILE A 221 -37.22 13.13 -17.54
C ILE A 221 -38.38 12.50 -18.31
N GLU A 222 -38.47 11.16 -18.35
CA GLU A 222 -39.56 10.44 -18.99
C GLU A 222 -40.90 10.65 -18.27
N ASP A 223 -40.89 10.67 -16.94
CA ASP A 223 -42.05 10.96 -16.11
C ASP A 223 -42.54 12.40 -16.35
N ILE A 224 -41.63 13.39 -16.31
CA ILE A 224 -41.95 14.80 -16.64
C ILE A 224 -42.53 14.94 -18.05
N LYS A 225 -41.96 14.23 -19.03
CA LYS A 225 -42.48 14.24 -20.41
C LYS A 225 -43.90 13.67 -20.46
N SER A 226 -44.17 12.60 -19.72
CA SER A 226 -45.49 11.96 -19.66
C SER A 226 -46.53 12.88 -19.01
N GLU A 227 -46.19 13.50 -17.87
CA GLU A 227 -47.04 14.50 -17.19
C GLU A 227 -47.29 15.73 -18.06
N MET A 228 -46.28 16.19 -18.80
CA MET A 228 -46.41 17.30 -19.75
C MET A 228 -47.38 16.96 -20.88
N ILE A 229 -47.32 15.74 -21.42
CA ILE A 229 -48.25 15.26 -22.44
C ILE A 229 -49.68 15.19 -21.88
N GLU A 230 -49.86 14.70 -20.66
CA GLU A 230 -51.17 14.63 -20.00
C GLU A 230 -51.76 16.01 -19.72
N THR A 231 -50.92 16.95 -19.27
CA THR A 231 -51.30 18.35 -19.08
C THR A 231 -51.72 18.99 -20.40
N GLN A 232 -50.97 18.76 -21.48
CA GLN A 232 -51.34 19.23 -22.82
C GLN A 232 -52.67 18.62 -23.30
N LYS A 233 -52.90 17.33 -23.05
CA LYS A 233 -54.19 16.67 -23.37
C LYS A 233 -55.34 17.30 -22.58
N SER A 234 -55.13 17.60 -21.29
CA SER A 234 -56.12 18.26 -20.43
C SER A 234 -56.45 19.67 -20.93
N PHE A 235 -55.44 20.47 -21.31
CA PHE A 235 -55.67 21.78 -21.92
C PHE A 235 -56.42 21.70 -23.24
N LYS A 236 -56.07 20.75 -24.13
CA LYS A 236 -56.80 20.53 -25.39
C LYS A 236 -58.26 20.14 -25.14
N SER A 237 -58.53 19.30 -24.15
CA SER A 237 -59.89 18.92 -23.75
C SER A 237 -60.71 20.13 -23.27
N LEU A 238 -60.13 20.98 -22.42
CA LEU A 238 -60.77 22.21 -21.95
C LEU A 238 -61.06 23.19 -23.09
N LEU A 239 -60.13 23.35 -24.04
CA LEU A 239 -60.33 24.19 -25.22
C LEU A 239 -61.48 23.68 -26.10
N ASN A 240 -61.54 22.36 -26.36
CA ASN A 240 -62.61 21.75 -27.16
C ASN A 240 -63.99 21.81 -26.48
N LYS A 241 -64.03 21.75 -25.14
CA LYS A 241 -65.28 21.90 -24.38
C LYS A 241 -65.84 23.33 -24.51
N LYS A 242 -64.98 24.35 -24.57
CA LYS A 242 -65.39 25.76 -24.68
C LYS A 242 -65.91 26.11 -26.09
N THR A 243 -65.35 25.53 -27.14
CA THR A 243 -65.80 25.78 -28.52
C THR A 243 -67.13 25.10 -28.85
N THR A 244 -67.37 23.90 -28.31
CA THR A 244 -68.62 23.15 -28.55
C THR A 244 -69.82 23.73 -27.80
N SER A 245 -69.63 24.27 -26.60
CA SER A 245 -70.72 24.84 -25.79
C SER A 245 -71.23 26.21 -26.28
N SER A 246 -70.46 26.95 -27.08
CA SER A 246 -70.89 28.25 -27.65
C SER A 246 -71.72 28.12 -28.93
N SER A 247 -71.62 27.03 -29.69
CA SER A 247 -72.32 26.87 -30.97
C SER A 247 -73.73 26.30 -30.85
N THR A 248 -74.08 25.64 -29.74
CA THR A 248 -75.40 24.99 -29.60
C THR A 248 -76.50 25.98 -29.21
N ASN A 249 -76.19 27.02 -28.43
CA ASN A 249 -77.19 28.02 -28.02
C ASN A 249 -77.67 28.96 -29.14
N PHE A 250 -76.99 29.01 -30.30
CA PHE A 250 -77.38 29.91 -31.38
C PHE A 250 -78.43 29.31 -32.33
N LYS A 251 -78.60 27.98 -32.36
CA LYS A 251 -79.53 27.32 -33.29
C LYS A 251 -80.94 27.15 -32.75
N ASP A 252 -81.11 27.09 -31.43
CA ASP A 252 -82.44 26.90 -30.84
C ASP A 252 -83.27 28.20 -30.81
N ASN A 253 -82.63 29.37 -30.92
CA ASN A 253 -83.32 30.66 -30.91
C ASN A 253 -83.98 31.08 -32.24
N TYR A 254 -83.84 30.28 -33.31
CA TYR A 254 -84.46 30.57 -34.63
C TYR A 254 -85.66 29.68 -34.96
N LYS A 255 -86.05 28.75 -34.08
CA LYS A 255 -87.20 27.85 -34.33
C LYS A 255 -88.54 28.32 -33.77
N GLU A 256 -88.58 29.43 -33.03
CA GLU A 256 -89.82 29.97 -32.45
C GLU A 256 -90.44 31.15 -33.22
N ILE A 257 -89.91 31.52 -34.40
CA ILE A 257 -90.36 32.71 -35.17
C ILE A 257 -91.10 32.36 -36.48
N ILE A 258 -91.45 31.10 -36.74
CA ILE A 258 -92.29 30.72 -37.89
C ILE A 258 -93.41 29.80 -37.41
#